data_AF-A0A3C1FSL2-F1
#
_entry.id   AF-A0A3C1FSL2-F1
#
_cell.length_a   1.000
_cell.length_b   1.000
_cell.length_c   1.000
_cell.angle_alpha   90.00
_cell.angle_beta   90.00
_cell.angle_gamma   90.00
#
_symmetry.space_group_name_H-M   'P 1'
#
loop_
_entity.id
_entity.type
_entity.pdbx_description
1 polymer ?
#
loop_
_entity_poly.entity_id
_entity_poly.type
_entity_poly.pdbx_seq_one_letter_code
_entity_poly.pdbx_strand_id
1 'polypeptide(L)'
;MVSKCWDGGDLEDFYRSSGIFFERQPRVFLKIMRERIIPDSELESLFTSLPLYTVDNIDLRISMIEKRIEILKDISDPSLIEINRKGISFLEKARENLNREKSDDDH
;
A
#
# COMPACT_ATOMS: atom_id res chain seq x y z
N MET A 1 -7.16 22.09 -7.19
CA MET A 1 -7.81 21.95 -5.87
C MET A 1 -9.09 21.14 -6.09
N VAL A 2 -9.02 19.82 -6.01
CA VAL A 2 -10.15 18.89 -6.20
C VAL A 2 -10.01 17.76 -5.16
N SER A 3 -10.09 18.10 -3.89
CA SER A 3 -10.03 17.10 -2.79
C SER A 3 -11.16 17.26 -1.77
N LYS A 4 -12.16 18.09 -2.06
CA LYS A 4 -13.21 18.48 -1.08
C LYS A 4 -14.56 17.75 -1.24
N CYS A 5 -14.68 16.78 -2.14
CA CYS A 5 -15.97 16.12 -2.44
C CYS A 5 -15.89 14.59 -2.52
N TRP A 6 -14.99 13.97 -1.78
CA TRP A 6 -14.98 12.52 -1.64
C TRP A 6 -15.42 12.26 -0.20
N ASP A 7 -16.56 11.59 -0.03
CA ASP A 7 -16.91 11.02 1.26
C ASP A 7 -15.75 10.08 1.67
N GLY A 8 -15.54 9.86 2.98
CA GLY A 8 -14.48 8.99 3.48
C GLY A 8 -14.49 7.60 2.81
N GLY A 9 -15.67 7.09 2.46
CA GLY A 9 -15.84 5.85 1.71
C GLY A 9 -15.26 5.90 0.30
N ASP A 10 -15.49 6.97 -0.46
CA ASP A 10 -14.98 7.11 -1.84
C ASP A 10 -13.45 7.14 -1.85
N LEU A 11 -12.84 7.80 -0.85
CA LEU A 11 -11.40 7.93 -0.75
C LEU A 11 -10.73 6.59 -0.38
N GLU A 12 -11.34 5.84 0.53
CA GLU A 12 -10.84 4.52 0.90
C GLU A 12 -10.95 3.54 -0.27
N ASP A 13 -12.08 3.53 -0.99
CA ASP A 13 -12.27 2.72 -2.19
C ASP A 13 -11.28 3.09 -3.30
N PHE A 14 -10.94 4.38 -3.42
CA PHE A 14 -9.88 4.83 -4.32
C PHE A 14 -8.52 4.23 -3.95
N TYR A 15 -8.14 4.23 -2.67
CA TYR A 15 -6.87 3.64 -2.24
C TYR A 15 -6.86 2.12 -2.44
N ARG A 16 -7.96 1.43 -2.12
CA ARG A 16 -8.09 -0.03 -2.35
C ARG A 16 -7.96 -0.36 -3.83
N SER A 17 -8.60 0.40 -4.70
CA SER A 17 -8.51 0.26 -6.17
C SER A 17 -7.09 0.54 -6.68
N SER A 18 -6.42 1.54 -6.11
CA SER A 18 -5.04 1.88 -6.43
C SER A 18 -4.07 0.75 -6.05
N GLY A 19 -4.32 0.05 -4.94
CA GLY A 19 -3.56 -1.15 -4.57
C GLY A 19 -3.68 -2.27 -5.60
N ILE A 20 -4.87 -2.49 -6.18
CA ILE A 20 -5.08 -3.45 -7.28
C ILE A 20 -4.31 -3.02 -8.53
N PHE A 21 -4.32 -1.73 -8.85
CA PHE A 21 -3.54 -1.19 -9.97
C PHE A 21 -2.03 -1.37 -9.77
N PHE A 22 -1.53 -1.09 -8.56
CA PHE A 22 -0.14 -1.36 -8.18
C PHE A 22 0.23 -2.82 -8.42
N GLU A 23 -0.57 -3.77 -7.95
CA GLU A 23 -0.27 -5.21 -8.11
C GLU A 23 -0.23 -5.67 -9.58
N ARG A 24 -0.95 -4.99 -10.47
CA ARG A 24 -0.98 -5.33 -11.91
C ARG A 24 0.10 -4.61 -12.72
N GLN A 25 0.39 -3.36 -12.38
CA GLN A 25 1.26 -2.47 -13.16
C GLN A 25 2.23 -1.71 -12.24
N PRO A 26 3.08 -2.42 -11.48
CA PRO A 26 3.81 -1.81 -10.37
C PRO A 26 4.80 -0.74 -10.83
N ARG A 27 5.49 -0.95 -11.96
CA ARG A 27 6.41 0.05 -12.52
C ARG A 27 5.70 1.32 -12.97
N VAL A 28 4.51 1.20 -13.55
CA VAL A 28 3.72 2.36 -14.00
C VAL A 28 3.18 3.12 -12.78
N PHE A 29 2.67 2.40 -11.79
CA PHE A 29 2.25 2.96 -10.51
C PHE A 29 3.36 3.80 -9.88
N LEU A 30 4.57 3.24 -9.72
CA LEU A 30 5.71 3.95 -9.13
C LEU A 30 6.13 5.18 -9.95
N LYS A 31 6.07 5.13 -11.28
CA LYS A 31 6.34 6.31 -12.13
C LYS A 31 5.34 7.44 -11.86
N ILE A 32 4.05 7.12 -11.76
CA ILE A 32 3.01 8.11 -11.45
C ILE A 32 3.25 8.69 -10.05
N MET A 33 3.51 7.85 -9.05
CA MET A 33 3.73 8.29 -7.67
C MET A 33 4.96 9.21 -7.56
N ARG A 34 6.03 8.91 -8.30
CA ARG A 34 7.24 9.74 -8.35
C ARG A 34 6.99 11.12 -8.98
N GLU A 35 6.15 11.18 -10.01
CA GLU A 35 5.91 12.41 -10.79
C GLU A 35 4.89 13.36 -10.15
N ARG A 36 4.22 12.91 -9.09
CA ARG A 36 3.21 13.68 -8.35
C ARG A 36 3.76 14.10 -6.98
N ILE A 37 3.39 15.30 -6.53
CA ILE A 37 3.62 15.72 -5.15
C ILE A 37 2.49 15.12 -4.31
N ILE A 38 2.73 13.92 -3.77
CA ILE A 38 1.80 13.20 -2.90
C ILE A 38 2.36 13.25 -1.48
N PRO A 39 1.60 13.69 -0.47
CA PRO A 39 2.02 13.63 0.93
C PRO A 39 2.33 12.18 1.34
N ASP A 40 3.35 11.98 2.18
CA ASP A 40 3.74 10.63 2.62
C ASP A 40 2.58 9.86 3.27
N SER A 41 1.62 10.54 3.93
CA SER A 41 0.42 9.91 4.50
C SER A 41 -0.55 9.35 3.45
N GLU A 42 -0.74 10.06 2.34
CA GLU A 42 -1.56 9.58 1.22
C GLU A 42 -0.84 8.45 0.48
N LEU A 43 0.48 8.58 0.34
CA LEU A 43 1.31 7.55 -0.27
C LEU A 43 1.32 6.26 0.56
N GLU A 44 1.44 6.36 1.89
CA GLU A 44 1.30 5.22 2.81
C GLU A 44 -0.06 4.54 2.62
N SER A 45 -1.15 5.32 2.55
CA SER A 45 -2.51 4.80 2.31
C SER A 45 -2.63 4.06 0.97
N LEU A 46 -2.04 4.61 -0.11
CA LEU A 46 -2.03 4.00 -1.44
C LEU A 46 -1.31 2.64 -1.47
N PHE A 47 -0.24 2.47 -0.69
CA PHE A 47 0.48 1.21 -0.59
C PHE A 47 -0.18 0.20 0.35
N THR A 48 -0.75 0.67 1.46
CA THR A 48 -1.18 -0.19 2.56
C THR A 48 -2.67 -0.56 2.52
N SER A 49 -3.49 0.15 1.76
CA SER A 49 -4.92 -0.18 1.64
C SER A 49 -5.13 -1.51 0.93
N LEU A 50 -5.74 -2.45 1.62
CA LEU A 50 -6.03 -3.81 1.14
C LEU A 50 -7.48 -3.92 0.67
N PRO A 51 -7.84 -4.90 -0.17
CA PRO A 51 -9.24 -5.12 -0.57
C PRO A 51 -10.19 -5.41 0.60
N LEU A 52 -11.48 -5.09 0.45
CA LEU A 52 -12.48 -5.27 1.53
C LEU A 52 -12.62 -6.72 2.00
N TYR A 53 -12.42 -7.69 1.12
CA TYR A 53 -12.51 -9.11 1.46
C TYR A 53 -11.42 -9.58 2.44
N THR A 54 -10.42 -8.77 2.76
CA THR A 54 -9.35 -9.12 3.70
C THR A 54 -9.59 -8.62 5.12
N VAL A 55 -10.63 -7.81 5.37
CA VAL A 55 -10.78 -7.07 6.63
C VAL A 55 -10.77 -8.00 7.85
N ASP A 56 -11.50 -9.12 7.77
CA ASP A 56 -11.68 -10.06 8.90
C ASP A 56 -10.62 -11.17 8.94
N ASN A 57 -9.59 -11.11 8.11
CA ASN A 57 -8.57 -12.16 8.02
C ASN A 57 -7.16 -11.57 8.07
N ILE A 58 -6.59 -11.55 9.28
CA ILE A 58 -5.27 -10.98 9.54
C ILE A 58 -4.14 -11.68 8.77
N ASP A 59 -4.21 -13.01 8.62
CA ASP A 59 -3.22 -13.78 7.87
C ASP A 59 -3.25 -13.45 6.38
N LEU A 60 -4.44 -13.26 5.82
CA LEU A 60 -4.60 -12.82 4.44
C LEU A 60 -4.08 -11.39 4.26
N ARG A 61 -4.31 -10.50 5.23
CA ARG A 61 -3.76 -9.13 5.21
C ARG A 61 -2.23 -9.15 5.18
N ILE A 62 -1.61 -9.94 6.06
CA ILE A 62 -0.16 -10.12 6.14
C ILE A 62 0.38 -10.66 4.80
N SER A 63 -0.20 -11.76 4.30
CA SER A 63 0.21 -12.37 3.03
C SER A 63 0.13 -11.41 1.84
N MET A 64 -0.90 -10.56 1.78
CA MET A 64 -1.02 -9.55 0.74
C MET A 64 0.05 -8.46 0.85
N ILE A 65 0.37 -8.00 2.05
CA ILE A 65 1.46 -7.03 2.25
C ILE A 65 2.80 -7.64 1.86
N GLU A 66 3.08 -8.88 2.23
CA GLU A 66 4.30 -9.59 1.84
C GLU A 66 4.42 -9.72 0.33
N LYS A 67 3.34 -10.09 -0.36
CA LYS A 67 3.30 -10.11 -1.83
C LYS A 67 3.65 -8.74 -2.42
N ARG A 68 3.11 -7.64 -1.87
CA ARG A 68 3.41 -6.28 -2.35
C ARG A 68 4.88 -5.91 -2.13
N ILE A 69 5.48 -6.30 -1.01
CA ILE A 69 6.90 -6.12 -0.73
C ILE A 69 7.76 -6.85 -1.77
N GLU A 70 7.45 -8.11 -2.07
CA GLU A 70 8.20 -8.88 -3.06
C GLU A 70 8.09 -8.28 -4.47
N ILE A 71 6.91 -7.77 -4.86
CA ILE A 71 6.73 -7.01 -6.10
C ILE A 71 7.68 -5.79 -6.14
N LEU A 72 7.81 -5.05 -5.04
CA LEU A 72 8.70 -3.88 -4.98
C LEU A 72 10.18 -4.28 -5.05
N LYS A 73 10.58 -5.36 -4.36
CA LYS A 73 11.96 -5.87 -4.38
C LYS A 73 12.41 -6.33 -5.77
N ASP A 74 11.50 -6.85 -6.58
CA ASP A 74 11.79 -7.28 -7.96
C ASP A 74 12.04 -6.08 -8.92
N ILE A 75 11.67 -4.85 -8.52
CA ILE A 75 11.86 -3.66 -9.35
C ILE A 75 13.27 -3.08 -9.15
N SER A 76 14.15 -3.40 -10.09
CA SER A 76 15.55 -2.94 -10.15
C SER A 76 15.79 -1.62 -10.87
N ASP A 77 14.73 -0.84 -11.20
CA ASP A 77 14.84 0.43 -11.93
C ASP A 77 15.44 1.54 -11.03
N PRO A 78 16.66 2.05 -11.31
CA PRO A 78 17.30 3.06 -10.47
C PRO A 78 16.52 4.37 -10.40
N SER A 79 15.74 4.70 -11.43
CA SER A 79 14.94 5.93 -11.47
C SER A 79 13.72 5.91 -10.55
N LEU A 80 13.42 4.76 -9.94
CA LEU A 80 12.30 4.54 -9.03
C LEU A 80 12.76 4.21 -7.61
N ILE A 81 14.07 4.26 -7.32
CA ILE A 81 14.63 3.74 -6.07
C ILE A 81 14.08 4.42 -4.82
N GLU A 82 13.85 5.74 -4.85
CA GLU A 82 13.36 6.48 -3.70
C GLU A 82 11.92 6.09 -3.37
N ILE A 83 11.03 6.13 -4.37
CA ILE A 83 9.61 5.79 -4.18
C ILE A 83 9.43 4.30 -3.84
N ASN A 84 10.26 3.44 -4.40
CA ASN A 84 10.30 2.01 -4.09
C ASN A 84 10.68 1.79 -2.61
N ARG A 85 11.77 2.40 -2.14
CA ARG A 85 12.20 2.31 -0.73
C ARG A 85 11.13 2.83 0.24
N LYS A 86 10.47 3.94 -0.09
CA LYS A 86 9.33 4.45 0.70
C LYS A 86 8.20 3.43 0.76
N GLY A 87 7.79 2.88 -0.38
CA GLY A 87 6.75 1.85 -0.46
C GLY A 87 7.08 0.62 0.39
N ILE A 88 8.32 0.11 0.30
CA ILE A 88 8.78 -1.01 1.14
C ILE A 88 8.69 -0.64 2.61
N SER A 89 9.18 0.54 3.01
CA SER A 89 9.14 0.99 4.41
C SER A 89 7.72 1.08 4.97
N PHE A 90 6.76 1.61 4.19
CA PHE A 90 5.35 1.67 4.61
C PHE A 90 4.76 0.27 4.78
N LEU A 91 5.03 -0.63 3.84
CA LEU A 91 4.53 -2.01 3.89
C LEU A 91 5.14 -2.81 5.03
N GLU A 92 6.43 -2.65 5.32
CA GLU A 92 7.10 -3.32 6.44
C GLU A 92 6.50 -2.88 7.78
N LYS A 93 6.32 -1.56 7.97
CA LYS A 93 5.65 -1.02 9.16
C LYS A 93 4.23 -1.55 9.31
N ALA A 94 3.46 -1.60 8.22
CA ALA A 94 2.11 -2.14 8.23
C ALA A 94 2.11 -3.64 8.60
N ARG A 95 3.03 -4.44 8.04
CA ARG A 95 3.18 -5.86 8.39
C ARG A 95 3.52 -6.05 9.87
N GLU A 96 4.44 -5.24 10.41
CA GLU A 96 4.79 -5.30 11.84
C GLU A 96 3.58 -5.01 12.73
N ASN A 97 2.76 -4.03 12.39
CA ASN A 97 1.54 -3.73 13.14
C ASN A 97 0.55 -4.90 13.09
N LEU A 98 0.33 -5.51 11.92
CA LEU A 98 -0.52 -6.71 11.78
C LEU A 98 0.01 -7.89 12.60
N ASN A 99 1.33 -8.09 12.63
CA ASN A 99 1.92 -9.16 13.46
C ASN A 99 1.73 -8.91 14.96
N ARG A 100 1.73 -7.65 15.40
CA ARG A 100 1.41 -7.31 16.80
C ARG A 100 -0.06 -7.57 17.10
N GLU A 101 -0.96 -7.07 16.26
CA GLU A 101 -2.42 -7.33 16.33
C GLU A 101 -2.70 -8.85 16.46
N LYS A 102 -2.09 -9.66 15.58
CA LYS A 102 -2.24 -11.12 15.62
C LYS A 102 -1.77 -11.75 16.93
N SER A 103 -0.66 -11.25 17.49
CA SER A 103 -0.08 -11.80 18.73
C SER A 103 -0.92 -11.46 19.96
N ASP A 104 -1.60 -10.31 19.92
CA ASP A 104 -2.49 -9.84 20.98
C ASP A 104 -3.84 -10.61 20.97
N ASP A 105 -4.34 -11.02 19.80
CA ASP A 105 -5.56 -11.82 19.65
C ASP A 105 -5.40 -13.29 20.11
N ASP A 106 -4.17 -13.79 20.19
CA ASP A 106 -3.84 -15.16 20.61
C ASP A 106 -3.73 -15.34 22.15
N HIS A 107 -3.96 -14.28 22.94
CA HIS A 107 -3.88 -14.27 24.42
C HIS A 107 -5.25 -14.01 25.08
#